data_AF-A0A0R2QG67-F1
#
_entry.id   AF-A0A0R2QG67-F1
#
_cell.length_a   1.000
_cell.length_b   1.000
_cell.length_c   1.000
_cell.angle_alpha   90.00
_cell.angle_beta   90.00
_cell.angle_gamma   90.00
#
_symmetry.space_group_name_H-M   'P 1'
#
loop_
_entity.id
_entity.type
_entity.pdbx_description
1 polymer ?
#
loop_
_entity_poly.entity_id
_entity_poly.type
_entity_poly.pdbx_seq_one_letter_code
_entity_poly.pdbx_strand_id
1 'polypeptide(L)'
;MEQEIENQLHVDNHDDVWRATAEVLRAQVSEAVWFSTFNDAVAVSDDKMSLRLQVPNTYVRERILTRYMSLVRDALNEVGASERQLLIDVQTNTANDVLHRLNTSPTSLDSPIQLNDSLNVSLNDRTNNDSQNSEASMSFGQTLKSRTGKGTAVGLNPRYTFETFVKGASNQFALAAAQRVAETPGRSYNPLFIYGSAGLGKTHLLHAIGCYVHQHYAHYEVRYVSTETFLNEYVDGIRSNTIAAFKRRYREVDVLLIDDIQFMEGKEGLQEEFFHTFNSLHGANKQIVISSDRVPDAIPTLEDRLSGRFRWGLITDIQPPDMETRLAILRNKAERENTFVSNDVLEFIASNVTSNIRELEGAIDPFQRLLL
;
A
#
# COMPACT_ATOMS: atom_id res chain seq x y z
N MET A 1 -17.73 -3.78 65.22
CA MET A 1 -17.29 -2.40 65.52
C MET A 1 -15.77 -2.38 65.43
N GLU A 2 -15.20 -2.66 64.25
CA GLU A 2 -15.26 -1.87 62.99
C GLU A 2 -14.24 -0.71 63.09
N GLN A 3 -13.31 -0.54 62.16
CA GLN A 3 -13.46 -0.67 60.71
C GLN A 3 -12.32 -1.44 60.05
N GLU A 4 -12.63 -2.08 58.92
CA GLU A 4 -11.61 -2.59 58.00
C GLU A 4 -10.87 -1.40 57.36
N ILE A 5 -9.54 -1.49 57.28
CA ILE A 5 -8.74 -0.45 56.63
C ILE A 5 -8.83 -0.68 55.12
N GLU A 6 -9.80 -0.03 54.48
CA GLU A 6 -9.85 0.05 53.02
C GLU A 6 -8.54 0.66 52.50
N ASN A 7 -7.82 -0.10 51.67
CA ASN A 7 -6.63 0.38 50.98
C ASN A 7 -7.06 1.27 49.80
N GLN A 8 -7.56 2.47 50.11
CA GLN A 8 -7.86 3.51 49.12
C GLN A 8 -6.55 4.06 48.55
N LEU A 9 -6.04 3.40 47.51
CA LEU A 9 -4.99 3.93 46.64
C LEU A 9 -5.51 5.20 45.98
N HIS A 10 -4.97 6.35 46.38
CA HIS A 10 -5.29 7.65 45.79
C HIS A 10 -4.75 7.73 44.34
N VAL A 11 -5.57 7.30 43.36
CA VAL A 11 -5.20 7.33 41.92
C VAL A 11 -5.40 8.73 41.34
N ASP A 12 -4.63 9.69 41.85
CA ASP A 12 -4.66 11.10 41.48
C ASP A 12 -4.01 11.42 40.12
N ASN A 13 -3.51 10.40 39.41
CA ASN A 13 -2.79 10.53 38.13
C ASN A 13 -3.53 9.81 36.99
N HIS A 14 -3.58 10.45 35.82
CA HIS A 14 -4.35 10.00 34.65
C HIS A 14 -3.74 8.76 33.99
N ASP A 15 -2.41 8.66 34.00
CA ASP A 15 -1.69 7.49 33.48
C ASP A 15 -1.92 6.25 34.36
N ASP A 16 -2.09 6.44 35.67
CA ASP A 16 -2.36 5.35 36.61
C ASP A 16 -3.81 4.86 36.49
N VAL A 17 -4.79 5.77 36.33
CA VAL A 17 -6.17 5.41 36.01
C VAL A 17 -6.24 4.65 34.69
N TRP A 18 -5.64 5.20 33.62
CA TRP A 18 -5.68 4.54 32.31
C TRP A 18 -4.93 3.21 32.29
N ARG A 19 -3.81 3.05 33.01
CA ARG A 19 -3.13 1.76 33.13
C ARG A 19 -4.00 0.72 33.81
N ALA A 20 -4.69 1.06 34.90
CA ALA A 20 -5.63 0.15 35.55
C ALA A 20 -6.83 -0.19 34.64
N THR A 21 -7.41 0.80 33.94
CA THR A 21 -8.47 0.57 32.95
C THR A 21 -7.99 -0.32 31.79
N ALA A 22 -6.77 -0.12 31.32
CA ALA A 22 -6.12 -0.90 30.27
C ALA A 22 -5.93 -2.37 30.67
N GLU A 23 -5.57 -2.65 31.93
CA GLU A 23 -5.45 -4.03 32.44
C GLU A 23 -6.80 -4.75 32.47
N VAL A 24 -7.86 -4.07 32.96
CA VAL A 24 -9.25 -4.59 32.93
C VAL A 24 -9.71 -4.84 31.49
N LEU A 25 -9.54 -3.85 30.60
CA LEU A 25 -9.87 -3.95 29.17
C LEU A 25 -9.17 -5.13 28.51
N ARG A 26 -7.88 -5.36 28.82
CA ARG A 26 -7.07 -6.44 28.24
C ARG A 26 -7.52 -7.84 28.69
N ALA A 27 -8.16 -7.96 29.86
CA ALA A 27 -8.79 -9.21 30.29
C ALA A 27 -10.14 -9.47 29.59
N GLN A 28 -10.86 -8.42 29.18
CA GLN A 28 -12.21 -8.51 28.59
C GLN A 28 -12.23 -8.59 27.05
N VAL A 29 -11.13 -8.25 26.35
CA VAL A 29 -11.04 -8.32 24.87
C VAL A 29 -10.01 -9.33 24.40
N SER A 30 -10.19 -9.88 23.19
CA SER A 30 -9.18 -10.76 22.59
C SER A 30 -7.91 -9.99 22.22
N GLU A 31 -6.76 -10.67 22.22
CA GLU A 31 -5.46 -10.07 21.92
C GLU A 31 -5.41 -9.33 20.57
N ALA A 32 -6.12 -9.84 19.55
CA ALA A 32 -6.27 -9.16 18.27
C ALA A 32 -7.08 -7.85 18.37
N VAL A 33 -8.10 -7.77 19.23
CA VAL A 33 -8.84 -6.53 19.51
C VAL A 33 -7.99 -5.57 20.34
N TRP A 34 -7.21 -6.07 21.30
CA TRP A 34 -6.25 -5.27 22.06
C TRP A 34 -5.28 -4.52 21.15
N PHE A 35 -4.51 -5.26 20.34
CA PHE A 35 -3.50 -4.68 19.45
C PHE A 35 -4.08 -3.75 18.37
N SER A 36 -5.32 -3.97 17.92
CA SER A 36 -5.95 -3.13 16.88
C SER A 36 -6.92 -2.05 17.39
N THR A 37 -6.99 -1.82 18.71
CA THR A 37 -7.91 -0.81 19.29
C THR A 37 -7.37 -0.06 20.51
N PHE A 38 -6.58 -0.70 21.38
CA PHE A 38 -6.23 -0.14 22.70
C PHE A 38 -4.73 -0.02 22.98
N ASN A 39 -3.90 -0.82 22.30
CA ASN A 39 -2.45 -0.85 22.56
C ASN A 39 -1.74 0.51 22.42
N ASP A 40 -2.17 1.31 21.44
CA ASP A 40 -1.55 2.60 21.10
C ASP A 40 -2.37 3.80 21.63
N ALA A 41 -3.34 3.55 22.52
CA ALA A 41 -4.15 4.57 23.16
C ALA A 41 -3.44 5.09 24.42
N VAL A 42 -3.18 6.39 24.48
CA VAL A 42 -2.39 7.05 25.53
C VAL A 42 -3.28 8.05 26.25
N ALA A 43 -3.26 8.07 27.59
CA ALA A 43 -3.93 9.10 28.36
C ALA A 43 -3.16 10.42 28.26
N VAL A 44 -3.90 11.53 28.16
CA VAL A 44 -3.34 12.89 28.18
C VAL A 44 -4.11 13.71 29.20
N SER A 45 -3.39 14.52 29.98
CA SER A 45 -3.95 15.32 31.06
C SER A 45 -4.90 16.40 30.54
N ASP A 46 -6.14 16.41 31.04
CA ASP A 46 -7.07 17.53 30.89
C ASP A 46 -8.09 17.53 32.05
N ASP A 47 -7.84 18.41 33.02
CA ASP A 47 -8.54 18.54 34.32
C ASP A 47 -8.72 17.25 35.16
N LYS A 48 -9.34 17.32 36.34
CA LYS A 48 -9.58 16.15 37.24
C LYS A 48 -10.90 15.41 36.98
N MET A 49 -11.81 16.03 36.22
CA MET A 49 -13.15 15.53 35.88
C MET A 49 -13.20 14.82 34.53
N SER A 50 -12.16 14.92 33.70
CA SER A 50 -12.06 14.20 32.42
C SER A 50 -10.99 13.10 32.41
N LEU A 51 -11.13 12.19 31.44
CA LEU A 51 -10.04 11.33 30.98
C LEU A 51 -9.98 11.46 29.45
N ARG A 52 -8.97 12.16 28.94
CA ARG A 52 -8.74 12.34 27.50
C ARG A 52 -7.79 11.26 27.00
N LEU A 53 -8.28 10.38 26.12
CA LEU A 53 -7.47 9.37 25.44
C LEU A 53 -7.08 9.86 24.04
N GLN A 54 -5.78 9.94 23.77
CA GLN A 54 -5.26 10.15 22.42
C GLN A 54 -5.00 8.80 21.73
N VAL A 55 -5.67 8.58 20.60
CA VAL A 55 -5.57 7.36 19.79
C VAL A 55 -4.91 7.66 18.43
N PRO A 56 -4.25 6.68 17.77
CA PRO A 56 -3.39 6.97 16.62
C PRO A 56 -4.14 7.42 15.36
N ASN A 57 -5.45 7.21 15.25
CA ASN A 57 -6.26 7.62 14.10
C ASN A 57 -7.77 7.67 14.41
N THR A 58 -8.53 8.32 13.52
CA THR A 58 -10.00 8.48 13.64
C THR A 58 -10.74 7.13 13.62
N TYR A 59 -10.22 6.11 12.94
CA TYR A 59 -10.84 4.78 12.93
C TYR A 59 -10.81 4.12 14.30
N VAL A 60 -9.69 4.17 15.04
CA VAL A 60 -9.63 3.68 16.42
C VAL A 60 -10.59 4.47 17.32
N ARG A 61 -10.65 5.81 17.15
CA ARG A 61 -11.60 6.68 17.87
C ARG A 61 -13.04 6.25 17.64
N GLU A 62 -13.49 6.18 16.39
CA GLU A 62 -14.85 5.76 16.02
C GLU A 62 -15.16 4.33 16.48
N ARG A 63 -14.21 3.40 16.34
CA ARG A 63 -14.35 2.01 16.77
C ARG A 63 -14.53 1.89 18.29
N ILE A 64 -13.83 2.69 19.09
CA ILE A 64 -14.11 2.76 20.54
C ILE A 64 -15.50 3.37 20.76
N LEU A 65 -15.75 4.59 20.24
CA LEU A 65 -17.01 5.32 20.43
C LEU A 65 -18.27 4.51 20.06
N THR A 66 -18.22 3.70 18.99
CA THR A 66 -19.38 2.98 18.44
C THR A 66 -19.54 1.55 18.96
N ARG A 67 -18.43 0.83 19.22
CA ARG A 67 -18.46 -0.62 19.48
C ARG A 67 -17.95 -1.04 20.86
N TYR A 68 -17.07 -0.26 21.48
CA TYR A 68 -16.44 -0.62 22.75
C TYR A 68 -16.68 0.40 23.87
N MET A 69 -17.44 1.47 23.62
CA MET A 69 -17.75 2.54 24.58
C MET A 69 -18.40 2.05 25.88
N SER A 70 -19.30 1.06 25.81
CA SER A 70 -19.83 0.41 27.02
C SER A 70 -18.72 -0.26 27.82
N LEU A 71 -17.97 -1.16 27.19
CA LEU A 71 -16.88 -1.93 27.79
C LEU A 71 -15.74 -1.05 28.35
N VAL A 72 -15.46 0.12 27.75
CA VAL A 72 -14.54 1.12 28.34
C VAL A 72 -15.15 1.85 29.54
N ARG A 73 -16.45 2.18 29.52
CA ARG A 73 -17.14 2.75 30.68
C ARG A 73 -17.24 1.74 31.83
N ASP A 74 -17.51 0.49 31.53
CA ASP A 74 -17.60 -0.59 32.52
C ASP A 74 -16.23 -0.82 33.20
N ALA A 75 -15.14 -0.83 32.41
CA ALA A 75 -13.78 -0.86 32.96
C ALA A 75 -13.40 0.40 33.78
N LEU A 76 -13.87 1.60 33.41
CA LEU A 76 -13.70 2.82 34.22
C LEU A 76 -14.49 2.76 35.53
N ASN A 77 -15.68 2.15 35.53
CA ASN A 77 -16.47 1.92 36.74
C ASN A 77 -15.76 0.95 37.70
N GLU A 78 -15.19 -0.14 37.18
CA GLU A 78 -14.45 -1.15 37.95
C GLU A 78 -13.19 -0.58 38.63
N VAL A 79 -12.56 0.42 38.01
CA VAL A 79 -11.40 1.17 38.54
C VAL A 79 -11.80 2.33 39.48
N GLY A 80 -13.10 2.55 39.71
CA GLY A 80 -13.59 3.65 40.56
C GLY A 80 -13.50 5.05 39.92
N ALA A 81 -13.29 5.12 38.61
CA ALA A 81 -13.19 6.37 37.83
C ALA A 81 -14.49 6.73 37.10
N SER A 82 -15.64 6.20 37.55
CA SER A 82 -16.97 6.33 36.94
C SER A 82 -17.46 7.76 36.75
N GLU A 83 -17.03 8.69 37.61
CA GLU A 83 -17.40 10.11 37.53
C GLU A 83 -16.64 10.88 36.42
N ARG A 84 -15.58 10.31 35.83
CA ARG A 84 -14.77 11.01 34.82
C ARG A 84 -15.41 10.97 33.43
N GLN A 85 -15.52 12.14 32.79
CA GLN A 85 -15.96 12.23 31.40
C GLN A 85 -14.87 11.73 30.45
N LEU A 86 -15.12 10.59 29.80
CA LEU A 86 -14.25 10.06 28.75
C LEU A 86 -14.30 10.93 27.49
N LEU A 87 -13.17 11.54 27.15
CA LEU A 87 -12.94 12.22 25.88
C LEU A 87 -11.97 11.37 25.03
N ILE A 88 -12.18 11.30 23.73
CA ILE A 88 -11.29 10.56 22.82
C ILE A 88 -10.93 11.47 21.65
N ASP A 89 -9.64 11.73 21.48
CA ASP A 89 -9.06 12.56 20.43
C ASP A 89 -8.06 11.74 19.60
N VAL A 90 -7.76 12.23 18.40
CA VAL A 90 -6.69 11.66 17.56
C VAL A 90 -5.37 12.34 17.91
N GLN A 91 -4.25 11.61 17.84
CA GLN A 91 -2.90 12.16 18.03
C GLN A 91 -2.57 13.18 16.93
N THR A 92 -2.82 14.48 17.19
CA THR A 92 -2.60 15.54 16.21
C THR A 92 -1.15 16.04 16.20
N ASN A 93 -0.27 15.35 15.46
CA ASN A 93 1.03 15.88 15.06
C ASN A 93 0.86 16.97 13.97
N THR A 94 0.38 18.15 14.40
CA THR A 94 0.41 19.47 13.73
C THR A 94 0.05 19.54 12.24
N ALA A 95 -1.24 19.56 11.90
CA ALA A 95 -1.76 20.09 10.62
C ALA A 95 -3.29 20.42 10.64
N ASN A 96 -3.83 21.03 11.70
CA ASN A 96 -5.29 21.06 11.95
C ASN A 96 -6.14 22.03 11.09
N ASP A 97 -5.56 22.90 10.24
CA ASP A 97 -6.26 24.07 9.67
C ASP A 97 -7.11 23.84 8.40
N VAL A 98 -7.14 22.64 7.81
CA VAL A 98 -7.97 22.38 6.61
C VAL A 98 -9.49 22.41 6.93
N LEU A 99 -9.85 22.27 8.22
CA LEU A 99 -11.23 22.24 8.70
C LEU A 99 -11.99 23.57 8.53
N HIS A 100 -11.31 24.68 8.18
CA HIS A 100 -11.92 26.01 8.10
C HIS A 100 -12.25 26.51 6.68
N ARG A 101 -12.57 25.60 5.76
CA ARG A 101 -13.39 25.87 4.55
C ARG A 101 -14.78 25.24 4.72
N LEU A 102 -15.62 25.78 5.62
CA LEU A 102 -16.60 26.82 5.27
C LEU A 102 -17.40 26.43 4.01
N ASN A 103 -18.48 25.65 4.15
CA ASN A 103 -19.83 26.04 4.61
C ASN A 103 -20.59 26.98 3.67
N THR A 104 -21.37 26.40 2.75
CA THR A 104 -22.82 26.68 2.56
C THR A 104 -23.46 25.62 1.65
N SER A 105 -24.52 24.96 2.13
CA SER A 105 -25.41 24.04 1.36
C SER A 105 -26.66 24.81 0.84
N PRO A 106 -27.66 24.18 0.19
CA PRO A 106 -27.75 22.90 -0.55
C PRO A 106 -28.14 23.14 -2.04
N THR A 107 -28.61 22.18 -2.87
CA THR A 107 -30.05 21.81 -3.06
C THR A 107 -30.17 20.79 -4.22
N SER A 108 -31.28 20.04 -4.30
CA SER A 108 -31.62 19.04 -5.35
C SER A 108 -32.35 19.61 -6.58
N LEU A 109 -32.42 18.85 -7.70
CA LEU A 109 -33.68 18.38 -8.36
C LEU A 109 -33.47 17.68 -9.73
N ASP A 110 -34.30 16.67 -9.96
CA ASP A 110 -34.90 16.11 -11.21
C ASP A 110 -34.13 15.67 -12.50
N SER A 111 -34.04 14.34 -12.66
CA SER A 111 -34.82 13.52 -13.64
C SER A 111 -34.49 13.63 -15.16
N PRO A 112 -35.11 12.86 -16.11
CA PRO A 112 -34.32 11.86 -16.86
C PRO A 112 -34.52 11.83 -18.41
N ILE A 113 -33.70 11.06 -19.14
CA ILE A 113 -33.94 10.72 -20.56
C ILE A 113 -33.68 9.21 -20.81
N GLN A 114 -34.63 8.55 -21.47
CA GLN A 114 -34.47 7.24 -22.12
C GLN A 114 -34.52 7.44 -23.64
N LEU A 115 -33.84 6.57 -24.41
CA LEU A 115 -34.38 5.77 -25.54
C LEU A 115 -33.26 5.30 -26.50
N ASN A 116 -33.38 4.04 -26.94
CA ASN A 116 -33.30 3.49 -28.30
C ASN A 116 -32.51 4.23 -29.43
N ASP A 117 -31.96 3.55 -30.46
CA ASP A 117 -32.23 2.19 -30.94
C ASP A 117 -31.04 1.49 -31.65
N SER A 118 -31.27 0.23 -31.99
CA SER A 118 -30.48 -0.77 -32.70
C SER A 118 -29.85 -0.35 -34.03
N LEU A 119 -28.68 -0.94 -34.36
CA LEU A 119 -28.30 -1.23 -35.76
C LEU A 119 -27.42 -2.50 -35.85
N ASN A 120 -27.80 -3.44 -36.71
CA ASN A 120 -27.05 -4.67 -37.01
C ASN A 120 -26.22 -4.51 -38.29
N VAL A 121 -25.02 -5.10 -38.35
CA VAL A 121 -24.39 -5.64 -39.58
C VAL A 121 -23.64 -6.94 -39.23
N SER A 122 -23.58 -7.89 -40.18
CA SER A 122 -23.26 -9.30 -39.95
C SER A 122 -21.80 -9.72 -40.22
N LEU A 123 -21.37 -10.74 -39.46
CA LEU A 123 -20.62 -11.98 -39.80
C LEU A 123 -19.85 -12.15 -41.13
N ASN A 124 -18.91 -13.12 -41.07
CA ASN A 124 -18.14 -13.81 -42.15
C ASN A 124 -16.82 -13.13 -42.57
N ASP A 125 -15.70 -13.83 -42.82
CA ASP A 125 -15.35 -15.28 -42.75
C ASP A 125 -13.80 -15.45 -42.83
N ARG A 126 -13.28 -16.69 -42.71
CA ARG A 126 -11.95 -17.22 -43.15
C ARG A 126 -10.82 -17.45 -42.13
N THR A 127 -10.88 -18.63 -41.50
CA THR A 127 -9.87 -19.73 -41.59
C THR A 127 -8.35 -19.44 -41.62
N ASN A 128 -7.62 -20.11 -40.71
CA ASN A 128 -6.39 -20.95 -40.90
C ASN A 128 -5.18 -20.40 -41.72
N ASN A 129 -3.90 -20.72 -41.43
CA ASN A 129 -3.35 -21.91 -40.76
C ASN A 129 -1.90 -21.70 -40.24
N ASP A 130 -1.52 -22.50 -39.22
CA ASP A 130 -0.21 -23.14 -38.96
C ASP A 130 1.20 -22.50 -39.15
N SER A 131 1.96 -22.55 -38.03
CA SER A 131 3.27 -23.23 -37.87
C SER A 131 4.66 -22.60 -38.19
N GLN A 132 5.55 -22.81 -37.21
CA GLN A 132 7.01 -23.08 -37.26
C GLN A 132 8.03 -21.98 -37.68
N ASN A 133 8.92 -21.63 -36.73
CA ASN A 133 10.34 -22.03 -36.80
C ASN A 133 11.10 -21.82 -35.45
N SER A 134 12.33 -22.34 -35.35
CA SER A 134 13.16 -22.33 -34.12
C SER A 134 14.66 -22.20 -34.43
N GLU A 135 15.45 -21.62 -33.50
CA GLU A 135 16.89 -21.85 -33.17
C GLU A 135 17.30 -20.71 -32.17
N ALA A 136 18.02 -20.90 -31.04
CA ALA A 136 19.33 -21.52 -30.76
C ALA A 136 20.52 -20.70 -31.33
N SER A 137 21.61 -20.34 -30.63
CA SER A 137 22.13 -20.62 -29.27
C SER A 137 22.68 -19.28 -28.62
N MET A 138 23.56 -19.14 -27.62
CA MET A 138 24.46 -20.04 -26.85
C MET A 138 24.72 -19.48 -25.41
N SER A 139 25.98 -19.38 -24.91
CA SER A 139 26.30 -19.06 -23.49
C SER A 139 27.74 -18.54 -23.25
N PHE A 140 27.90 -17.63 -22.28
CA PHE A 140 29.06 -17.40 -21.38
C PHE A 140 28.46 -16.78 -20.08
N GLY A 141 28.81 -17.13 -18.83
CA GLY A 141 30.13 -17.01 -18.18
C GLY A 141 30.24 -15.61 -17.53
N GLN A 142 30.33 -15.39 -16.20
CA GLN A 142 30.61 -16.32 -15.09
C GLN A 142 30.02 -15.85 -13.72
N THR A 143 29.79 -16.83 -12.85
CA THR A 143 29.53 -16.84 -11.39
C THR A 143 29.55 -15.54 -10.55
N LEU A 144 28.42 -15.25 -9.89
CA LEU A 144 28.38 -14.80 -8.49
C LEU A 144 27.51 -15.77 -7.67
N LYS A 145 27.99 -16.19 -6.49
CA LYS A 145 27.28 -17.14 -5.61
C LYS A 145 26.23 -16.42 -4.75
N SER A 146 25.06 -16.17 -5.31
CA SER A 146 23.90 -15.71 -4.51
C SER A 146 23.54 -16.75 -3.45
N ARG A 147 23.26 -16.29 -2.22
CA ARG A 147 22.76 -17.11 -1.11
C ARG A 147 21.24 -17.20 -1.23
N THR A 148 20.76 -17.88 -2.28
CA THR A 148 19.33 -17.93 -2.64
C THR A 148 18.47 -18.45 -1.50
N GLY A 149 17.48 -17.66 -1.09
CA GLY A 149 16.34 -18.14 -0.31
C GLY A 149 15.59 -19.24 -1.08
N LYS A 150 14.84 -20.09 -0.36
CA LYS A 150 14.06 -21.18 -0.97
C LYS A 150 12.66 -20.76 -1.44
N GLY A 151 12.14 -19.62 -0.98
CA GLY A 151 10.89 -19.05 -1.49
C GLY A 151 11.04 -18.57 -2.93
N THR A 152 10.00 -18.72 -3.76
CA THR A 152 10.08 -18.34 -5.17
C THR A 152 9.96 -16.83 -5.35
N ALA A 153 10.78 -16.29 -6.27
CA ALA A 153 10.81 -14.88 -6.66
C ALA A 153 10.17 -14.72 -8.05
N VAL A 154 8.86 -14.90 -8.15
CA VAL A 154 8.18 -14.93 -9.46
C VAL A 154 7.90 -13.50 -9.94
N GLY A 155 8.38 -13.19 -11.16
CA GLY A 155 8.14 -11.91 -11.84
C GLY A 155 9.07 -10.77 -11.43
N LEU A 156 10.05 -10.97 -10.54
CA LEU A 156 10.94 -9.90 -10.07
C LEU A 156 12.09 -9.59 -11.04
N ASN A 157 12.33 -8.31 -11.30
CA ASN A 157 13.49 -7.84 -12.07
C ASN A 157 14.64 -7.46 -11.11
N PRO A 158 15.79 -8.15 -11.12
CA PRO A 158 16.90 -7.92 -10.20
C PRO A 158 17.65 -6.59 -10.42
N ARG A 159 17.32 -5.80 -11.46
CA ARG A 159 17.86 -4.44 -11.65
C ARG A 159 17.16 -3.39 -10.79
N TYR A 160 15.94 -3.68 -10.35
CA TYR A 160 15.11 -2.76 -9.55
C TYR A 160 15.21 -3.15 -8.08
N THR A 161 16.12 -2.48 -7.37
CA THR A 161 16.38 -2.68 -5.93
C THR A 161 16.40 -1.33 -5.22
N PHE A 162 16.46 -1.30 -3.88
CA PHE A 162 16.51 -0.03 -3.15
C PHE A 162 17.81 0.73 -3.38
N GLU A 163 18.91 0.02 -3.63
CA GLU A 163 20.24 0.57 -3.91
C GLU A 163 20.32 1.23 -5.29
N THR A 164 19.49 0.80 -6.25
CA THR A 164 19.37 1.43 -7.58
C THR A 164 18.26 2.49 -7.67
N PHE A 165 17.56 2.78 -6.56
CA PHE A 165 16.50 3.79 -6.51
C PHE A 165 17.04 5.11 -5.96
N VAL A 166 17.13 6.15 -6.80
CA VAL A 166 17.64 7.47 -6.40
C VAL A 166 16.60 8.21 -5.54
N LYS A 167 16.94 8.40 -4.27
CA LYS A 167 16.15 9.19 -3.32
C LYS A 167 16.18 10.69 -3.68
N GLY A 168 15.01 11.31 -3.70
CA GLY A 168 14.82 12.75 -3.85
C GLY A 168 13.66 13.25 -2.97
N ALA A 169 13.49 14.58 -2.87
CA ALA A 169 12.43 15.17 -2.04
C ALA A 169 11.02 14.71 -2.48
N SER A 170 10.83 14.44 -3.77
CA SER A 170 9.57 14.02 -4.39
C SER A 170 9.20 12.54 -4.18
N ASN A 171 10.12 11.71 -3.66
CA ASN A 171 9.93 10.25 -3.55
C ASN A 171 10.33 9.66 -2.18
N GLN A 172 10.96 10.45 -1.31
CA GLN A 172 11.54 9.97 -0.05
C GLN A 172 10.55 9.29 0.90
N PHE A 173 9.28 9.70 0.92
CA PHE A 173 8.26 9.11 1.79
C PHE A 173 7.81 7.75 1.27
N ALA A 174 7.53 7.63 -0.03
CA ALA A 174 7.24 6.34 -0.68
C ALA A 174 8.40 5.35 -0.55
N LEU A 175 9.65 5.82 -0.70
CA LEU A 175 10.84 5.00 -0.48
C LEU A 175 10.93 4.49 0.96
N ALA A 176 10.76 5.36 1.96
CA ALA A 176 10.79 4.97 3.37
C ALA A 176 9.65 4.00 3.74
N ALA A 177 8.44 4.23 3.20
CA ALA A 177 7.29 3.34 3.36
C ALA A 177 7.55 1.95 2.73
N ALA A 178 8.11 1.92 1.53
CA ALA A 178 8.50 0.69 0.83
C ALA A 178 9.58 -0.09 1.59
N GLN A 179 10.64 0.59 2.06
CA GLN A 179 11.68 -0.01 2.91
C GLN A 179 11.08 -0.58 4.18
N ARG A 180 10.24 0.19 4.90
CA ARG A 180 9.60 -0.24 6.15
C ARG A 180 8.70 -1.48 5.97
N VAL A 181 8.02 -1.58 4.83
CA VAL A 181 7.23 -2.76 4.44
C VAL A 181 8.13 -3.96 4.12
N ALA A 182 9.24 -3.76 3.42
CA ALA A 182 10.19 -4.82 3.09
C ALA A 182 10.93 -5.35 4.34
N GLU A 183 11.24 -4.48 5.30
CA GLU A 183 11.81 -4.81 6.62
C GLU A 183 10.85 -5.56 7.55
N THR A 184 9.54 -5.35 7.40
CA THR A 184 8.53 -5.94 8.30
C THR A 184 7.22 -6.31 7.57
N PRO A 185 7.27 -7.29 6.63
CA PRO A 185 6.11 -7.62 5.80
C PRO A 185 4.90 -8.04 6.65
N GLY A 186 3.75 -7.49 6.30
CA GLY A 186 2.46 -7.73 6.96
C GLY A 186 2.29 -7.01 8.30
N ARG A 187 3.29 -6.29 8.83
CA ARG A 187 3.22 -5.70 10.18
C ARG A 187 3.10 -4.17 10.23
N SER A 188 3.81 -3.44 9.38
CA SER A 188 3.83 -1.97 9.47
C SER A 188 2.71 -1.30 8.69
N TYR A 189 2.63 -1.53 7.38
CA TYR A 189 1.61 -0.94 6.50
C TYR A 189 1.02 -2.03 5.60
N ASN A 190 -0.21 -2.45 5.85
CA ASN A 190 -0.86 -3.52 5.08
C ASN A 190 -2.33 -3.18 4.77
N PRO A 191 -2.66 -2.80 3.53
CA PRO A 191 -1.79 -2.70 2.36
C PRO A 191 -0.78 -1.53 2.43
N LEU A 192 0.13 -1.49 1.46
CA LEU A 192 0.82 -0.26 1.05
C LEU A 192 0.34 0.08 -0.38
N PHE A 193 -0.16 1.30 -0.58
CA PHE A 193 -0.68 1.79 -1.86
C PHE A 193 0.18 2.96 -2.34
N ILE A 194 0.93 2.74 -3.43
CA ILE A 194 1.86 3.71 -4.01
C ILE A 194 1.23 4.28 -5.29
N TYR A 195 1.00 5.58 -5.37
CA TYR A 195 0.43 6.21 -6.57
C TYR A 195 1.29 7.34 -7.15
N GLY A 196 0.99 7.72 -8.39
CA GLY A 196 1.70 8.77 -9.12
C GLY A 196 1.77 8.48 -10.61
N SER A 197 2.09 9.50 -11.40
CA SER A 197 2.09 9.46 -12.86
C SER A 197 2.93 8.33 -13.47
N ALA A 198 2.70 8.05 -14.75
CA ALA A 198 3.47 7.08 -15.52
C ALA A 198 4.98 7.36 -15.41
N GLY A 199 5.77 6.32 -15.16
CA GLY A 199 7.22 6.41 -15.16
C GLY A 199 7.86 7.17 -13.99
N LEU A 200 7.15 7.39 -12.87
CA LEU A 200 7.74 7.94 -11.63
C LEU A 200 8.38 6.89 -10.69
N GLY A 201 8.59 5.65 -11.15
CA GLY A 201 9.32 4.62 -10.40
C GLY A 201 8.48 3.70 -9.48
N LYS A 202 7.14 3.73 -9.56
CA LYS A 202 6.26 2.83 -8.79
C LYS A 202 6.64 1.35 -8.93
N THR A 203 6.74 0.87 -10.17
CA THR A 203 7.19 -0.48 -10.55
C THR A 203 8.55 -0.82 -9.93
N HIS A 204 9.48 0.14 -9.87
CA HIS A 204 10.80 -0.05 -9.26
C HIS A 204 10.67 -0.28 -7.76
N LEU A 205 9.87 0.53 -7.03
CA LEU A 205 9.64 0.32 -5.59
C LEU A 205 8.96 -1.04 -5.31
N LEU A 206 7.98 -1.46 -6.12
CA LEU A 206 7.36 -2.78 -5.99
C LEU A 206 8.40 -3.90 -6.13
N HIS A 207 9.21 -3.87 -7.19
CA HIS A 207 10.28 -4.85 -7.38
C HIS A 207 11.34 -4.76 -6.28
N ALA A 208 11.70 -3.58 -5.80
CA ALA A 208 12.68 -3.40 -4.73
C ALA A 208 12.23 -4.03 -3.41
N ILE A 209 10.94 -3.86 -3.03
CA ILE A 209 10.33 -4.57 -1.91
C ILE A 209 10.47 -6.09 -2.11
N GLY A 210 10.07 -6.60 -3.27
CA GLY A 210 10.12 -8.03 -3.56
C GLY A 210 11.54 -8.62 -3.53
N CYS A 211 12.50 -7.92 -4.15
CA CYS A 211 13.91 -8.28 -4.18
C CYS A 211 14.51 -8.31 -2.76
N TYR A 212 14.26 -7.26 -1.96
CA TYR A 212 14.71 -7.20 -0.57
C TYR A 212 14.11 -8.34 0.26
N VAL A 213 12.80 -8.58 0.16
CA VAL A 213 12.15 -9.65 0.93
C VAL A 213 12.69 -11.02 0.53
N HIS A 214 12.83 -11.33 -0.75
CA HIS A 214 13.38 -12.61 -1.21
C HIS A 214 14.83 -12.85 -0.73
N GLN A 215 15.64 -11.79 -0.63
CA GLN A 215 17.02 -11.88 -0.13
C GLN A 215 17.11 -12.09 1.40
N HIS A 216 16.23 -11.45 2.18
CA HIS A 216 16.29 -11.48 3.65
C HIS A 216 15.41 -12.56 4.28
N TYR A 217 14.28 -12.91 3.66
CA TYR A 217 13.31 -13.89 4.16
C TYR A 217 13.35 -15.18 3.33
N ALA A 218 14.31 -16.05 3.66
CA ALA A 218 14.60 -17.28 2.90
C ALA A 218 13.44 -18.29 2.75
N HIS A 219 12.30 -18.05 3.41
CA HIS A 219 11.10 -18.89 3.41
C HIS A 219 9.85 -18.20 2.83
N TYR A 220 9.92 -16.93 2.44
CA TYR A 220 8.73 -16.18 1.99
C TYR A 220 8.46 -16.40 0.50
N GLU A 221 7.23 -16.77 0.15
CA GLU A 221 6.74 -16.74 -1.23
C GLU A 221 6.45 -15.28 -1.66
N VAL A 222 7.16 -14.79 -2.68
CA VAL A 222 7.04 -13.41 -3.18
C VAL A 222 6.55 -13.43 -4.62
N ARG A 223 5.39 -12.81 -4.86
CA ARG A 223 4.75 -12.78 -6.18
C ARG A 223 4.51 -11.35 -6.64
N TYR A 224 5.22 -10.98 -7.71
CA TYR A 224 4.91 -9.78 -8.50
C TYR A 224 4.03 -10.13 -9.69
N VAL A 225 3.03 -9.29 -9.96
CA VAL A 225 2.15 -9.41 -11.13
C VAL A 225 1.61 -8.03 -11.52
N SER A 226 1.39 -7.76 -12.81
CA SER A 226 0.60 -6.61 -13.24
C SER A 226 -0.89 -6.97 -13.24
N THR A 227 -1.76 -5.99 -13.09
CA THR A 227 -3.22 -6.21 -13.17
C THR A 227 -3.66 -6.88 -14.49
N GLU A 228 -2.97 -6.59 -15.60
CA GLU A 228 -3.21 -7.25 -16.88
C GLU A 228 -2.84 -8.74 -16.87
N THR A 229 -1.68 -9.11 -16.31
CA THR A 229 -1.30 -10.53 -16.16
C THR A 229 -2.25 -11.25 -15.22
N PHE A 230 -2.68 -10.61 -14.12
CA PHE A 230 -3.67 -11.15 -13.19
C PHE A 230 -5.03 -11.39 -13.88
N LEU A 231 -5.46 -10.48 -14.76
CA LEU A 231 -6.66 -10.65 -15.60
C LEU A 231 -6.54 -11.82 -16.58
N ASN A 232 -5.43 -11.89 -17.32
CA ASN A 232 -5.21 -12.95 -18.31
C ASN A 232 -5.16 -14.33 -17.65
N GLU A 233 -4.45 -14.49 -16.52
CA GLU A 233 -4.43 -15.74 -15.77
C GLU A 233 -5.79 -16.10 -15.13
N TYR A 234 -6.61 -15.12 -14.75
CA TYR A 234 -7.96 -15.34 -14.25
C TYR A 234 -8.88 -15.90 -15.35
N VAL A 235 -8.86 -15.26 -16.53
CA VAL A 235 -9.62 -15.70 -17.72
C VAL A 235 -9.18 -17.09 -18.17
N ASP A 236 -7.89 -17.38 -18.18
CA ASP A 236 -7.37 -18.72 -18.49
C ASP A 236 -7.71 -19.77 -17.42
N GLY A 237 -7.73 -19.38 -16.15
CA GLY A 237 -8.18 -20.21 -15.04
C GLY A 237 -9.66 -20.61 -15.17
N ILE A 238 -10.51 -19.72 -15.68
CA ILE A 238 -11.91 -20.03 -16.02
C ILE A 238 -11.96 -20.93 -17.27
N ARG A 239 -11.36 -20.50 -18.38
CA ARG A 239 -11.38 -21.18 -19.68
C ARG A 239 -10.88 -22.62 -19.63
N SER A 240 -9.86 -22.88 -18.81
CA SER A 240 -9.23 -24.19 -18.66
C SER A 240 -9.76 -25.01 -17.47
N ASN A 241 -10.76 -24.51 -16.75
CA ASN A 241 -11.28 -25.09 -15.50
C ASN A 241 -10.19 -25.33 -14.42
N THR A 242 -9.20 -24.43 -14.35
CA THR A 242 -8.05 -24.47 -13.41
C THR A 242 -8.08 -23.33 -12.38
N ILE A 243 -9.24 -22.68 -12.19
CA ILE A 243 -9.43 -21.56 -11.25
C ILE A 243 -8.96 -21.86 -9.80
N ALA A 244 -8.95 -23.12 -9.37
CA ALA A 244 -8.37 -23.52 -8.10
C ALA A 244 -6.84 -23.33 -8.04
N ALA A 245 -6.12 -23.57 -9.14
CA ALA A 245 -4.68 -23.33 -9.24
C ALA A 245 -4.34 -21.83 -9.29
N PHE A 246 -5.16 -21.03 -9.96
CA PHE A 246 -5.11 -19.56 -9.88
C PHE A 246 -5.29 -19.07 -8.43
N LYS A 247 -6.30 -19.58 -7.72
CA LYS A 247 -6.57 -19.23 -6.31
C LYS A 247 -5.41 -19.59 -5.39
N ARG A 248 -4.77 -20.74 -5.59
CA ARG A 248 -3.52 -21.09 -4.90
C ARG A 248 -2.41 -20.09 -5.20
N ARG A 249 -2.10 -19.88 -6.49
CA ARG A 249 -1.03 -18.99 -6.97
C ARG A 249 -1.07 -17.60 -6.32
N TYR A 250 -2.25 -17.03 -6.10
CA TYR A 250 -2.38 -15.67 -5.54
C TYR A 250 -2.74 -15.60 -4.05
N ARG A 251 -2.99 -16.73 -3.37
CA ARG A 251 -3.35 -16.76 -1.93
C ARG A 251 -2.37 -17.55 -1.05
N GLU A 252 -1.61 -18.47 -1.64
CA GLU A 252 -0.52 -19.22 -0.99
C GLU A 252 0.81 -18.44 -1.13
N VAL A 253 0.81 -17.15 -0.72
CA VAL A 253 1.99 -16.25 -0.77
C VAL A 253 2.19 -15.50 0.54
N ASP A 254 3.40 -15.00 0.79
CA ASP A 254 3.73 -14.15 1.93
C ASP A 254 3.72 -12.66 1.57
N VAL A 255 4.08 -12.32 0.33
CA VAL A 255 4.02 -10.97 -0.23
C VAL A 255 3.42 -11.00 -1.63
N LEU A 256 2.32 -10.27 -1.82
CA LEU A 256 1.70 -10.00 -3.12
C LEU A 256 1.96 -8.55 -3.53
N LEU A 257 2.50 -8.35 -4.73
CA LEU A 257 2.82 -7.05 -5.32
C LEU A 257 2.01 -6.90 -6.62
N ILE A 258 1.05 -5.97 -6.64
CA ILE A 258 0.18 -5.70 -7.80
C ILE A 258 0.59 -4.37 -8.45
N ASP A 259 1.08 -4.40 -9.69
CA ASP A 259 1.38 -3.17 -10.45
C ASP A 259 0.19 -2.70 -11.31
N ASP A 260 0.04 -1.37 -11.39
CA ASP A 260 -0.99 -0.63 -12.13
C ASP A 260 -2.45 -1.16 -11.92
N ILE A 261 -2.95 -1.04 -10.69
CA ILE A 261 -4.31 -1.46 -10.26
C ILE A 261 -5.46 -0.76 -11.01
N GLN A 262 -5.21 0.38 -11.67
CA GLN A 262 -6.24 1.08 -12.46
C GLN A 262 -6.77 0.24 -13.64
N PHE A 263 -6.01 -0.76 -14.13
CA PHE A 263 -6.50 -1.66 -15.18
C PHE A 263 -7.62 -2.63 -14.71
N MET A 264 -8.05 -2.55 -13.45
CA MET A 264 -9.28 -3.17 -12.95
C MET A 264 -10.57 -2.40 -13.34
N GLU A 265 -10.43 -1.20 -13.90
CA GLU A 265 -11.54 -0.38 -14.44
C GLU A 265 -12.37 -1.18 -15.45
N GLY A 266 -13.68 -1.26 -15.19
CA GLY A 266 -14.65 -2.03 -15.98
C GLY A 266 -14.50 -3.55 -15.90
N LYS A 267 -13.75 -4.11 -14.93
CA LYS A 267 -13.50 -5.56 -14.79
C LYS A 267 -14.17 -6.15 -13.54
N GLU A 268 -15.49 -6.03 -13.42
CA GLU A 268 -16.28 -6.46 -12.23
C GLU A 268 -15.89 -7.87 -11.70
N GLY A 269 -15.89 -8.89 -12.57
CA GLY A 269 -15.52 -10.25 -12.17
C GLY A 269 -14.06 -10.43 -11.73
N LEU A 270 -13.16 -9.53 -12.12
CA LEU A 270 -11.79 -9.47 -11.64
C LEU A 270 -11.70 -8.75 -10.29
N GLN A 271 -12.48 -7.68 -10.12
CA GLN A 271 -12.60 -6.93 -8.87
C GLN A 271 -13.12 -7.84 -7.74
N GLU A 272 -14.12 -8.68 -8.00
CA GLU A 272 -14.61 -9.65 -7.02
C GLU A 272 -13.56 -10.71 -6.64
N GLU A 273 -12.89 -11.33 -7.62
CA GLU A 273 -11.88 -12.35 -7.33
C GLU A 273 -10.65 -11.76 -6.63
N PHE A 274 -10.26 -10.53 -6.97
CA PHE A 274 -9.23 -9.79 -6.25
C PHE A 274 -9.67 -9.40 -4.84
N PHE A 275 -10.92 -8.97 -4.63
CA PHE A 275 -11.47 -8.69 -3.31
C PHE A 275 -11.39 -9.93 -2.40
N HIS A 276 -11.74 -11.11 -2.92
CA HIS A 276 -11.58 -12.36 -2.17
C HIS A 276 -10.12 -12.72 -1.89
N THR A 277 -9.22 -12.48 -2.85
CA THR A 277 -7.78 -12.72 -2.70
C THR A 277 -7.15 -11.78 -1.67
N PHE A 278 -7.47 -10.48 -1.74
CA PHE A 278 -7.09 -9.47 -0.76
C PHE A 278 -7.54 -9.86 0.66
N ASN A 279 -8.82 -10.22 0.84
CA ASN A 279 -9.33 -10.64 2.15
C ASN A 279 -8.60 -11.88 2.68
N SER A 280 -8.30 -12.85 1.81
CA SER A 280 -7.58 -14.08 2.17
C SER A 280 -6.15 -13.81 2.64
N LEU A 281 -5.44 -12.87 2.01
CA LEU A 281 -4.08 -12.50 2.36
C LEU A 281 -4.03 -11.58 3.58
N HIS A 282 -4.86 -10.54 3.61
CA HIS A 282 -4.92 -9.56 4.70
C HIS A 282 -5.32 -10.23 6.02
N GLY A 283 -6.34 -11.09 6.00
CA GLY A 283 -6.77 -11.88 7.17
C GLY A 283 -5.76 -12.94 7.63
N ALA A 284 -4.85 -13.38 6.74
CA ALA A 284 -3.72 -14.24 7.08
C ALA A 284 -2.42 -13.45 7.40
N ASN A 285 -2.54 -12.12 7.57
CA ASN A 285 -1.45 -11.19 7.86
C ASN A 285 -0.28 -11.24 6.84
N LYS A 286 -0.59 -11.55 5.58
CA LYS A 286 0.35 -11.51 4.44
C LYS A 286 0.43 -10.08 3.89
N GLN A 287 1.60 -9.68 3.38
CA GLN A 287 1.78 -8.32 2.87
C GLN A 287 1.10 -8.16 1.51
N ILE A 288 0.37 -7.07 1.34
CA ILE A 288 -0.16 -6.61 0.06
C ILE A 288 0.47 -5.26 -0.27
N VAL A 289 1.04 -5.12 -1.47
CA VAL A 289 1.51 -3.84 -2.02
C VAL A 289 0.83 -3.62 -3.37
N ILE A 290 0.34 -2.40 -3.58
CA ILE A 290 -0.46 -2.01 -4.74
C ILE A 290 0.16 -0.74 -5.33
N SER A 291 0.26 -0.67 -6.65
CA SER A 291 0.67 0.52 -7.41
C SER A 291 -0.47 1.05 -8.28
N SER A 292 -0.56 2.36 -8.45
CA SER A 292 -1.56 2.98 -9.34
C SER A 292 -1.09 4.28 -10.01
N ASP A 293 -1.68 4.68 -11.13
CA ASP A 293 -1.52 6.04 -11.67
C ASP A 293 -2.25 7.12 -10.84
N ARG A 294 -3.19 6.74 -9.96
CA ARG A 294 -4.07 7.66 -9.21
C ARG A 294 -4.47 7.13 -7.82
N VAL A 295 -5.15 7.96 -7.03
CA VAL A 295 -5.71 7.54 -5.71
C VAL A 295 -6.90 6.58 -5.88
N PRO A 296 -7.23 5.73 -4.89
CA PRO A 296 -8.33 4.75 -4.97
C PRO A 296 -9.66 5.35 -5.46
N ASP A 297 -10.05 6.51 -4.92
CA ASP A 297 -11.31 7.19 -5.24
C ASP A 297 -11.33 7.90 -6.61
N ALA A 298 -10.20 7.89 -7.33
CA ALA A 298 -10.10 8.40 -8.70
C ALA A 298 -10.11 7.29 -9.76
N ILE A 299 -10.16 6.01 -9.36
CA ILE A 299 -10.28 4.87 -10.28
C ILE A 299 -11.76 4.69 -10.65
N PRO A 300 -12.19 4.98 -11.89
CA PRO A 300 -13.58 4.84 -12.29
C PRO A 300 -14.03 3.39 -12.19
N THR A 301 -15.29 3.16 -11.81
CA THR A 301 -15.89 1.81 -11.69
C THR A 301 -15.15 0.86 -10.74
N LEU A 302 -14.25 1.35 -9.87
CA LEU A 302 -13.72 0.58 -8.74
C LEU A 302 -14.82 0.47 -7.67
N GLU A 303 -15.12 -0.74 -7.22
CA GLU A 303 -16.09 -0.96 -6.16
C GLU A 303 -15.68 -0.26 -4.85
N ASP A 304 -16.63 0.36 -4.15
CA ASP A 304 -16.42 0.97 -2.83
C ASP A 304 -15.79 0.01 -1.82
N ARG A 305 -16.11 -1.30 -1.92
CA ARG A 305 -15.53 -2.35 -1.06
C ARG A 305 -14.02 -2.49 -1.26
N LEU A 306 -13.50 -2.32 -2.48
CA LEU A 306 -12.06 -2.33 -2.78
C LEU A 306 -11.40 -0.99 -2.44
N SER A 307 -11.99 0.13 -2.88
CA SER A 307 -11.49 1.47 -2.55
C SER A 307 -11.34 1.66 -1.03
N GLY A 308 -12.34 1.21 -0.27
CA GLY A 308 -12.30 1.16 1.19
C GLY A 308 -11.18 0.30 1.76
N ARG A 309 -10.85 -0.85 1.16
CA ARG A 309 -9.70 -1.68 1.60
C ARG A 309 -8.36 -1.06 1.31
N PHE A 310 -8.22 -0.30 0.21
CA PHE A 310 -6.97 0.39 -0.11
C PHE A 310 -6.68 1.50 0.92
N ARG A 311 -7.73 2.17 1.42
CA ARG A 311 -7.66 3.13 2.55
C ARG A 311 -7.37 2.53 3.93
N TRP A 312 -7.37 1.20 4.11
CA TRP A 312 -7.02 0.58 5.41
C TRP A 312 -5.51 0.58 5.68
N GLY A 313 -4.70 0.81 4.65
CA GLY A 313 -3.25 0.80 4.70
C GLY A 313 -2.62 2.18 4.66
N LEU A 314 -1.32 2.23 4.36
CA LEU A 314 -0.66 3.50 4.03
C LEU A 314 -0.86 3.79 2.54
N ILE A 315 -1.40 4.98 2.24
CA ILE A 315 -1.40 5.56 0.89
C ILE A 315 -0.23 6.55 0.83
N THR A 316 0.60 6.45 -0.21
CA THR A 316 1.74 7.35 -0.46
C THR A 316 1.82 7.69 -1.94
N ASP A 317 2.23 8.92 -2.25
CA ASP A 317 2.49 9.39 -3.61
C ASP A 317 3.98 9.32 -3.97
N ILE A 318 4.25 9.35 -5.27
CA ILE A 318 5.53 9.75 -5.85
C ILE A 318 5.28 10.93 -6.78
N GLN A 319 5.98 12.03 -6.56
CA GLN A 319 5.89 13.24 -7.39
C GLN A 319 7.05 13.34 -8.39
N PRO A 320 6.90 14.12 -9.49
CA PRO A 320 7.99 14.37 -10.43
C PRO A 320 9.27 14.86 -9.74
N PRO A 321 10.45 14.30 -10.08
CA PRO A 321 11.71 14.67 -9.45
C PRO A 321 12.16 16.10 -9.78
N ASP A 322 12.74 16.78 -8.79
CA ASP A 322 13.44 18.05 -8.96
C ASP A 322 14.72 17.93 -9.82
N MET A 323 15.34 19.06 -10.17
CA MET A 323 16.51 19.10 -11.06
C MET A 323 17.71 18.32 -10.50
N GLU A 324 17.93 18.38 -9.18
CA GLU A 324 19.02 17.68 -8.50
C GLU A 324 18.80 16.16 -8.55
N THR A 325 17.58 15.71 -8.24
CA THR A 325 17.17 14.30 -8.33
C THR A 325 17.25 13.79 -9.76
N ARG A 326 16.85 14.57 -10.78
CA ARG A 326 16.99 14.20 -12.20
C ARG A 326 18.44 14.04 -12.63
N LEU A 327 19.33 14.94 -12.20
CA LEU A 327 20.77 14.81 -12.43
C LEU A 327 21.36 13.57 -11.74
N ALA A 328 20.94 13.29 -10.50
CA ALA A 328 21.38 12.10 -9.76
C ALA A 328 20.92 10.79 -10.43
N ILE A 329 19.69 10.74 -10.97
CA ILE A 329 19.20 9.60 -11.76
C ILE A 329 20.05 9.39 -13.02
N LEU A 330 20.28 10.44 -13.81
CA LEU A 330 21.08 10.35 -15.04
C LEU A 330 22.53 9.91 -14.76
N ARG A 331 23.17 10.44 -13.71
CA ARG A 331 24.51 10.03 -13.26
C ARG A 331 24.52 8.55 -12.85
N ASN A 332 23.56 8.11 -12.03
CA ASN A 332 23.46 6.72 -11.60
C ASN A 332 23.27 5.75 -12.78
N LYS A 333 22.44 6.09 -13.77
CA LYS A 333 22.30 5.29 -15.01
C LYS A 333 23.60 5.25 -15.81
N ALA A 334 24.27 6.39 -16.01
CA ALA A 334 25.54 6.46 -16.75
C ALA A 334 26.65 5.62 -16.08
N GLU A 335 26.79 5.72 -14.76
CA GLU A 335 27.73 4.91 -13.95
C GLU A 335 27.41 3.41 -14.05
N ARG A 336 26.14 3.03 -13.81
CA ARG A 336 25.63 1.65 -13.90
C ARG A 336 25.85 1.01 -15.27
N GLU A 337 25.79 1.81 -16.33
CA GLU A 337 25.96 1.39 -17.72
C GLU A 337 27.37 1.69 -18.25
N ASN A 338 28.31 2.08 -17.38
CA ASN A 338 29.72 2.40 -17.68
C ASN A 338 29.89 3.38 -18.87
N THR A 339 28.93 4.29 -19.04
CA THR A 339 28.90 5.27 -20.14
C THR A 339 29.54 6.57 -19.69
N PHE A 340 30.49 7.10 -20.46
CA PHE A 340 30.98 8.47 -20.26
C PHE A 340 30.06 9.48 -20.95
N VAL A 341 29.43 10.37 -20.17
CA VAL A 341 28.60 11.49 -20.65
C VAL A 341 29.04 12.74 -19.90
N SER A 342 29.21 13.88 -20.60
CA SER A 342 29.62 15.13 -19.97
C SER A 342 28.49 15.73 -19.12
N ASN A 343 28.85 16.41 -18.03
CA ASN A 343 27.86 17.07 -17.16
C ASN A 343 26.94 18.01 -17.94
N ASP A 344 27.48 18.76 -18.90
CA ASP A 344 26.73 19.68 -19.78
C ASP A 344 25.56 18.97 -20.51
N VAL A 345 25.77 17.72 -20.95
CA VAL A 345 24.72 16.90 -21.60
C VAL A 345 23.73 16.37 -20.57
N LEU A 346 24.19 15.96 -19.38
CA LEU A 346 23.30 15.54 -18.29
C LEU A 346 22.40 16.70 -17.81
N GLU A 347 22.95 17.91 -17.70
CA GLU A 347 22.25 19.14 -17.35
C GLU A 347 21.31 19.59 -18.46
N PHE A 348 21.70 19.46 -19.73
CA PHE A 348 20.79 19.67 -20.86
C PHE A 348 19.60 18.70 -20.84
N ILE A 349 19.84 17.39 -20.67
CA ILE A 349 18.77 16.38 -20.62
C ILE A 349 17.85 16.64 -19.41
N ALA A 350 18.41 16.83 -18.21
CA ALA A 350 17.62 17.08 -17.00
C ALA A 350 16.85 18.42 -17.03
N SER A 351 17.31 19.42 -17.80
CA SER A 351 16.58 20.67 -17.99
C SER A 351 15.38 20.54 -18.93
N ASN A 352 15.49 19.68 -19.96
CA ASN A 352 14.46 19.52 -20.99
C ASN A 352 13.42 18.43 -20.64
N VAL A 353 13.82 17.35 -19.97
CA VAL A 353 12.92 16.25 -19.57
C VAL A 353 12.63 16.34 -18.08
N THR A 354 11.38 16.66 -17.74
CA THR A 354 11.01 17.07 -16.37
C THR A 354 9.91 16.23 -15.71
N SER A 355 9.11 15.49 -16.49
CA SER A 355 7.86 14.85 -16.06
C SER A 355 7.95 13.34 -15.81
N ASN A 356 8.78 12.62 -16.58
CA ASN A 356 8.78 11.16 -16.65
C ASN A 356 10.21 10.60 -16.58
N ILE A 357 10.49 9.70 -15.63
CA ILE A 357 11.83 9.14 -15.43
C ILE A 357 12.19 8.15 -16.54
N ARG A 358 11.22 7.45 -17.14
CA ARG A 358 11.46 6.56 -18.29
C ARG A 358 11.91 7.33 -19.53
N GLU A 359 11.37 8.52 -19.75
CA GLU A 359 11.82 9.44 -20.81
C GLU A 359 13.18 10.05 -20.47
N LEU A 360 13.42 10.40 -19.19
CA LEU A 360 14.69 10.93 -18.71
C LEU A 360 15.84 9.93 -18.91
N GLU A 361 15.65 8.67 -18.49
CA GLU A 361 16.62 7.60 -18.72
C GLU A 361 16.78 7.33 -20.23
N GLY A 362 15.68 7.21 -20.99
CA GLY A 362 15.72 6.94 -22.43
C GLY A 362 16.36 8.06 -23.27
N ALA A 363 16.42 9.29 -22.76
CA ALA A 363 17.07 10.42 -23.43
C ALA A 363 18.60 10.34 -23.45
N ILE A 364 19.23 9.47 -22.65
CA ILE A 364 20.69 9.26 -22.68
C ILE A 364 21.11 8.22 -23.74
N ASP A 365 20.22 7.28 -24.07
CA ASP A 365 20.49 6.16 -25.00
C ASP A 365 20.90 6.60 -26.43
N PRO A 366 20.45 7.74 -26.99
CA PRO A 366 20.97 8.26 -28.26
C PRO A 366 22.43 8.73 -28.17
N PHE A 367 22.84 9.33 -27.05
CA PHE A 367 24.21 9.81 -26.84
C PHE A 367 25.20 8.65 -26.64
N GLN A 368 24.75 7.54 -26.03
CA GLN A 368 25.50 6.28 -25.99
C GLN A 368 25.89 5.78 -27.40
N ARG A 369 25.01 5.96 -28.40
CA ARG A 369 25.22 5.50 -29.78
C ARG A 369 26.04 6.45 -30.66
N LEU A 370 26.41 7.63 -30.14
CA LEU A 370 27.24 8.62 -30.84
C LEU A 370 28.72 8.60 -30.37
N LEU A 371 29.06 7.69 -29.46
CA LEU A 371 30.40 7.48 -28.89
C LEU A 371 30.95 6.07 -29.21
N LEU A 372 30.36 5.39 -30.19
CA LEU A 372 30.74 4.08 -30.76
C LEU A 372 30.85 4.18 -32.28
#